data_AF-A0A526YV53-F1
#
_entry.id   AF-A0A526YV53-F1
#
_cell.length_a   1.000
_cell.length_b   1.000
_cell.length_c   1.000
_cell.angle_alpha   90.00
_cell.angle_beta   90.00
_cell.angle_gamma   90.00
#
_symmetry.space_group_name_H-M   'P 1'
#
loop_
_entity.id
_entity.type
_entity.pdbx_description
1 polymer ?
#
loop_
_entity_poly.entity_id
_entity_poly.type
_entity_poly.pdbx_seq_one_letter_code
_entity_poly.pdbx_strand_id
1 'polypeptide(L)' 'MNGQNIRIRLKAFDHRVLDASTREIVSTAKRTGANVRGPIPLPTR' A
#
# COMPACT_ATOMS: atom_id res chain seq x y z
N MET A 1 22.31 -8.63 4.36
CA MET A 1 21.40 -7.53 4.71
C MET A 1 20.03 -8.13 4.97
N ASN A 2 19.56 -8.12 6.22
CA ASN A 2 18.27 -8.71 6.59
C ASN A 2 17.16 -8.00 5.83
N GLY A 3 16.60 -8.65 4.80
CA GLY A 3 15.53 -8.10 3.97
C GLY A 3 14.24 -8.00 4.76
N GLN A 4 14.10 -6.93 5.54
CA GLN A 4 12.90 -6.63 6.32
C GLN A 4 11.76 -6.30 5.34
N ASN A 5 10.81 -7.21 5.21
CA ASN A 5 9.64 -7.05 4.36
C ASN A 5 8.46 -6.52 5.17
N ILE A 6 8.06 -5.28 4.90
CA ILE A 6 6.88 -4.66 5.52
C ILE A 6 5.65 -4.99 4.68
N ARG A 7 4.60 -5.54 5.31
CA ARG A 7 3.30 -5.81 4.67
C ARG A 7 2.23 -4.90 5.27
N ILE A 8 1.57 -4.12 4.44
CA ILE A 8 0.52 -3.20 4.85
C ILE A 8 -0.80 -3.71 4.29
N ARG A 9 -1.83 -3.83 5.16
CA ARG A 9 -3.19 -4.18 4.75
C ARG A 9 -4.13 -3.05 5.15
N LEU A 10 -4.71 -2.40 4.15
CA LEU A 10 -5.64 -1.29 4.34
C LEU A 10 -7.08 -1.84 4.36
N LYS A 11 -7.94 -1.24 5.18
CA LYS A 11 -9.39 -1.52 5.25
C LYS A 11 -10.12 -0.19 5.39
N ALA A 12 -11.15 0.01 4.58
CA ALA A 12 -12.04 1.16 4.67
C ALA A 12 -13.43 0.76 4.20
N PHE A 13 -14.45 1.53 4.59
CA PHE A 13 -15.81 1.37 4.08
C PHE A 13 -15.96 1.97 2.68
N ASP A 14 -15.32 3.12 2.43
CA ASP A 14 -15.29 3.77 1.11
C ASP A 14 -13.98 3.45 0.38
N HIS A 15 -14.10 2.83 -0.79
CA HIS A 15 -12.97 2.49 -1.64
C HIS A 15 -12.24 3.73 -2.18
N ARG A 16 -12.91 4.87 -2.33
CA ARG A 16 -12.30 6.11 -2.86
C ARG A 16 -11.22 6.63 -1.92
N VAL A 17 -11.52 6.61 -0.62
CA VAL A 17 -10.56 6.99 0.43
C VAL A 17 -9.43 5.96 0.50
N LEU A 18 -9.77 4.67 0.40
CA LEU A 18 -8.80 3.58 0.38
C LEU A 18 -7.79 3.74 -0.76
N ASP A 19 -8.27 4.03 -1.96
CA ASP A 19 -7.44 4.21 -3.15
C ASP A 19 -6.54 5.45 -3.04
N ALA A 20 -7.07 6.55 -2.50
CA ALA A 20 -6.30 7.77 -2.26
C ALA A 20 -5.14 7.51 -1.29
N SER A 21 -5.41 6.91 -0.12
CA SER A 21 -4.37 6.56 0.85
C SER A 21 -3.38 5.55 0.30
N THR A 22 -3.84 4.55 -0.47
CA THR A 22 -2.96 3.57 -1.11
C THR A 22 -1.97 4.24 -2.06
N ARG A 23 -2.44 5.19 -2.88
CA ARG A 23 -1.57 5.94 -3.81
C ARG A 23 -0.54 6.79 -3.06
N GLU A 24 -0.93 7.44 -1.98
CA GLU A 24 -0.03 8.26 -1.16
C GLU A 24 1.10 7.42 -0.53
N ILE A 25 0.77 6.26 0.04
CA ILE A 25 1.74 5.32 0.62
C ILE A 25 2.71 4.82 -0.46
N VAL A 26 2.20 4.43 -1.62
CA VAL A 26 3.02 3.94 -2.74
C VAL A 26 3.95 5.03 -3.26
N SER A 27 3.46 6.26 -3.42
CA SER A 27 4.27 7.41 -3.85
C SER A 27 5.40 7.70 -2.85
N THR A 28 5.06 7.70 -1.55
CA THR A 28 6.02 7.95 -0.48
C THR A 28 7.08 6.86 -0.41
N ALA A 29 6.69 5.59 -0.45
CA ALA A 29 7.62 4.46 -0.43
C ALA A 29 8.53 4.42 -1.67
N LYS A 30 8.02 4.79 -2.85
CA LYS A 30 8.86 4.96 -4.04
C LYS A 30 9.88 6.10 -3.87
N ARG A 31 9.46 7.22 -3.27
CA ARG A 31 10.33 8.38 -3.02
C ARG A 31 11.46 8.07 -2.02
N THR A 32 11.23 7.17 -1.06
CA THR A 32 12.29 6.73 -0.14
C THR A 32 13.25 5.70 -0.73
N GLY A 33 13.05 5.29 -2.00
CA GLY A 33 13.85 4.25 -2.64
C GLY A 33 13.49 2.83 -2.21
N ALA A 34 12.37 2.64 -1.53
CA ALA A 34 11.90 1.31 -1.15
C ALA A 34 11.26 0.58 -2.34
N ASN A 35 11.54 -0.72 -2.44
CA ASN A 35 10.90 -1.57 -3.44
C ASN A 35 9.46 -1.88 -3.03
N VAL A 36 8.50 -1.33 -3.78
CA VAL A 36 7.07 -1.54 -3.55
C VAL A 36 6.56 -2.66 -4.45
N ARG A 37 5.96 -3.69 -3.86
CA ARG A 37 5.09 -4.62 -4.60
C ARG A 37 3.68 -4.04 -4.58
N GLY A 38 3.09 -3.91 -5.77
CA GLY A 38 1.89 -3.11 -6.02
C GLY A 38 0.70 -3.44 -5.11
N PRO A 39 -0.30 -2.54 -5.04
CA PRO A 39 -1.50 -2.78 -4.24
C PRO A 39 -2.25 -3.99 -4.79
N ILE A 40 -2.51 -4.97 -3.92
CA ILE A 40 -3.26 -6.18 -4.27
C ILE A 40 -4.70 -5.95 -3.81
N PRO A 41 -5.64 -5.66 -4.72
CA PRO A 41 -7.04 -5.55 -4.35
C PRO A 41 -7.53 -6.91 -3.88
N LEU A 42 -8.27 -6.91 -2.77
CA LEU A 42 -8.91 -8.08 -2.21
C LEU A 42 -10.42 -7.96 -2.39
N PRO A 43 -11.15 -9.08 -2.50
CA PRO A 43 -12.60 -9.07 -2.51
C PRO A 43 -13.14 -8.30 -1.28
N THR A 44 -14.14 -7.45 -1.49
CA THR A 44 -14.88 -6.79 -0.42
C THR A 44 -15.64 -7.85 0.39
N ARG A 45 -15.65 -7.71 1.71
CA ARG A 45 -16.45 -8.53 2.62
C ARG A 45 -17.68 -7.77 3.07
#